data_AF-A0A679JE31-F1
#
_entry.id   AF-A0A679JE31-F1
#
_cell.length_a   1.000
_cell.length_b   1.000
_cell.length_c   1.000
_cell.angle_alpha   90.00
_cell.angle_beta   90.00
_cell.angle_gamma   90.00
#
_symmetry.space_group_name_H-M   'P 1'
#
loop_
_entity.id
_entity.type
_entity.pdbx_description
1 polymer ?
#
loop_
_entity_poly.entity_id
_entity_poly.type
_entity_poly.pdbx_seq_one_letter_code
_entity_poly.pdbx_strand_id
1 'polypeptide(L)'
;MLSRIEHGLVSPSVETLDRIADGLRVPISRFFGDQARRTDFCHVQSGHGLVVDRVGEVADYRYELLGHSLSGNLFVEPYLVTLLPDAKPYVTFQHPGLKLLYFLPGEVSYR
;
A
#
# COMPACT_ATOMS: atom_id res chain seq x y z
N MET A 1 -10.27 -16.75 -29.52
CA MET A 1 -9.93 -15.61 -28.63
C MET A 1 -9.09 -16.06 -27.43
N LEU A 2 -9.48 -17.14 -26.73
CA LEU A 2 -8.74 -17.71 -25.59
C LEU A 2 -7.24 -17.93 -25.87
N SER A 3 -6.90 -18.58 -26.99
CA SER A 3 -5.49 -18.78 -27.39
C SER A 3 -4.66 -17.50 -27.44
N ARG A 4 -5.24 -16.35 -27.84
CA ARG A 4 -4.50 -15.08 -27.83
C ARG A 4 -4.24 -14.56 -26.41
N ILE A 5 -5.16 -14.82 -25.47
CA ILE A 5 -5.02 -14.46 -24.06
C ILE A 5 -3.89 -15.30 -23.44
N GLU A 6 -3.89 -16.61 -23.70
CA GLU A 6 -2.87 -17.55 -23.20
C GLU A 6 -1.45 -17.21 -23.69
N HIS A 7 -1.32 -16.72 -24.93
CA HIS A 7 -0.03 -16.29 -25.49
C HIS A 7 0.31 -14.82 -25.20
N GLY A 8 -0.46 -14.12 -24.36
CA GLY A 8 -0.21 -12.71 -24.02
C GLY A 8 -0.34 -11.73 -25.20
N LEU A 9 -1.01 -12.16 -26.29
CA LEU A 9 -1.19 -11.34 -27.50
C LEU A 9 -2.34 -10.34 -27.36
N VAL A 10 -3.18 -10.48 -26.33
CA VAL A 10 -4.24 -9.53 -25.98
C VAL A 10 -4.45 -9.43 -24.47
N SER A 11 -4.80 -8.23 -24.01
CA SER A 11 -5.30 -8.01 -22.65
C SER A 11 -6.83 -8.21 -22.63
N PRO A 12 -7.36 -9.24 -21.94
CA PRO A 12 -8.81 -9.43 -21.81
C PRO A 12 -9.45 -8.36 -20.92
N SER A 13 -10.73 -8.06 -21.15
CA SER A 13 -11.53 -7.27 -20.20
C SER A 13 -11.80 -8.05 -18.91
N VAL A 14 -12.14 -7.35 -17.82
CA VAL A 14 -12.55 -7.98 -16.55
C VAL A 14 -13.74 -8.94 -16.77
N GLU A 15 -14.74 -8.52 -17.55
CA GLU A 15 -15.88 -9.37 -17.93
C GLU A 15 -15.46 -10.64 -18.69
N THR A 16 -14.41 -10.55 -19.52
CA THR A 16 -13.89 -11.72 -20.23
C THR A 16 -13.18 -12.67 -19.26
N LEU A 17 -12.38 -12.13 -18.33
CA LEU A 17 -11.75 -12.92 -17.28
C LEU A 17 -12.79 -13.59 -16.39
N ASP A 18 -13.86 -12.89 -16.01
CA ASP A 18 -14.95 -13.42 -15.19
C ASP A 18 -15.61 -14.65 -15.84
N ARG A 19 -15.99 -14.54 -17.12
CA ARG A 19 -16.55 -15.68 -17.88
C ARG A 19 -15.59 -16.87 -18.00
N ILE A 20 -14.28 -16.62 -18.11
CA ILE A 20 -13.29 -17.70 -18.13
C ILE A 20 -13.18 -18.36 -16.75
N ALA A 21 -13.19 -17.57 -15.67
CA ALA A 21 -13.16 -18.05 -14.29
C ALA A 21 -14.36 -18.95 -14.00
N ASP A 22 -15.56 -18.51 -14.40
CA ASP A 22 -16.81 -19.27 -14.30
C ASP A 22 -16.74 -20.61 -15.05
N GLY A 23 -16.26 -20.59 -16.29
CA GLY A 23 -16.09 -21.80 -17.10
C GLY A 23 -15.09 -22.80 -16.49
N LEU A 24 -14.04 -22.30 -15.83
CA LEU A 24 -13.05 -23.11 -15.14
C LEU A 24 -13.43 -23.48 -13.69
N ARG A 25 -14.55 -22.95 -13.17
CA ARG A 25 -14.99 -23.10 -11.78
C ARG A 25 -13.93 -22.73 -10.75
N VAL A 26 -13.23 -21.62 -11.00
CA VAL A 26 -12.24 -21.06 -10.09
C VAL A 26 -12.56 -19.59 -9.80
N PRO A 27 -12.18 -19.03 -8.64
CA PRO A 27 -12.30 -17.60 -8.41
C PRO A 27 -11.46 -16.80 -9.43
N ILE A 28 -11.98 -15.67 -9.93
CA ILE A 28 -11.26 -14.79 -10.87
C ILE A 28 -9.90 -14.33 -10.32
N SER A 29 -9.76 -14.23 -9.00
CA SER A 29 -8.51 -13.90 -8.30
C SER A 29 -7.37 -14.86 -8.63
N ARG A 30 -7.67 -16.11 -9.05
CA ARG A 30 -6.66 -17.11 -9.43
C ARG A 30 -5.85 -16.70 -10.66
N PHE A 31 -6.39 -15.85 -11.53
CA PHE A 31 -5.65 -15.31 -12.68
C PHE A 31 -4.64 -14.23 -12.31
N PHE A 32 -4.74 -13.67 -11.10
CA PHE A 32 -3.86 -12.64 -10.58
C PHE A 32 -2.87 -13.17 -9.53
N GLY A 33 -2.69 -14.50 -9.48
CA GLY A 33 -1.72 -15.16 -8.59
C GLY A 33 -0.27 -14.78 -8.90
N ASP A 34 0.61 -14.99 -7.91
CA ASP A 34 1.96 -14.42 -7.84
C ASP A 34 2.72 -14.46 -9.17
N GLN A 35 2.92 -13.26 -9.72
CA GLN A 35 3.98 -12.98 -10.68
C GLN A 35 5.32 -13.38 -10.06
N ALA A 36 6.28 -13.81 -10.89
CA ALA A 36 7.65 -14.07 -10.42
C ALA A 36 8.14 -12.89 -9.57
N ARG A 37 8.51 -13.16 -8.30
CA ARG A 37 8.96 -12.21 -7.27
C ARG A 37 9.32 -10.84 -7.84
N ARG A 38 8.36 -9.91 -7.83
CA ARG A 38 8.67 -8.52 -8.10
C ARG A 38 9.44 -8.02 -6.89
N THR A 39 10.69 -7.61 -7.09
CA THR A 39 11.40 -6.85 -6.06
C THR A 39 11.01 -5.41 -6.29
N ASP A 40 10.02 -4.92 -5.56
CA ASP A 40 9.66 -3.51 -5.63
C ASP A 40 10.82 -2.67 -5.07
N PHE A 41 11.19 -1.64 -5.81
CA PHE A 41 12.12 -0.61 -5.36
C PHE A 41 11.40 0.73 -5.40
N CYS A 42 11.32 1.39 -4.24
CA CYS A 42 10.78 2.73 -4.13
C CYS A 42 11.87 3.64 -3.56
N HIS A 43 12.15 4.73 -4.26
CA HIS A 43 13.08 5.76 -3.82
C HIS A 43 12.37 7.10 -3.80
N VAL A 44 12.35 7.69 -2.61
CA VAL A 44 11.89 9.07 -2.38
C VAL A 44 13.11 9.86 -1.97
N GLN A 45 13.43 10.91 -2.71
CA GLN A 45 14.54 11.78 -2.37
C GLN A 45 14.27 12.49 -1.03
N SER A 46 15.33 12.74 -0.25
CA SER A 46 15.23 13.51 0.99
C SER A 46 14.48 14.82 0.80
N GLY A 47 13.51 15.11 1.66
CA GLY A 47 12.68 16.32 1.60
C GLY A 47 11.57 16.30 0.53
N HIS A 48 11.43 15.21 -0.23
CA HIS A 48 10.39 15.04 -1.26
C HIS A 48 9.38 13.95 -0.88
N GLY A 49 9.15 13.76 0.42
CA GLY A 49 8.07 12.90 0.90
C GLY A 49 6.73 13.29 0.30
N LEU A 50 5.94 12.32 -0.14
CA LEU A 50 4.62 12.59 -0.70
C LEU A 50 3.67 12.89 0.46
N VAL A 51 3.14 14.12 0.51
CA VAL A 51 2.07 14.47 1.46
C VAL A 51 0.83 13.68 1.06
N VAL A 52 0.30 12.90 1.99
CA VAL A 52 -0.87 12.07 1.76
C VAL A 52 -1.93 12.35 2.82
N ASP A 53 -3.17 12.54 2.36
CA ASP A 53 -4.32 12.56 3.24
C ASP A 53 -4.64 11.11 3.63
N ARG A 54 -4.81 10.84 4.92
CA ARG A 54 -5.11 9.48 5.39
C ARG A 54 -6.59 9.35 5.71
N VAL A 55 -7.21 8.25 5.29
CA VAL A 55 -8.56 7.92 5.74
C VAL A 55 -8.55 7.75 7.26
N GLY A 56 -9.30 8.59 7.97
CA GLY A 56 -9.26 8.67 9.44
C GLY A 56 -8.19 9.59 10.00
N GLU A 57 -7.70 10.55 9.19
CA GLU A 57 -6.73 11.55 9.62
C GLU A 57 -7.20 12.27 10.89
N VAL A 58 -6.29 12.29 11.85
CA VAL A 58 -6.40 13.14 13.01
C VAL A 58 -6.11 14.55 12.52
N ALA A 59 -7.01 15.48 12.80
CA ALA A 59 -6.72 16.89 12.58
C ALA A 59 -5.32 17.23 13.13
N ASP A 60 -4.56 18.00 12.38
CA ASP A 60 -3.26 18.55 12.78
C ASP A 60 -2.09 17.54 12.83
N TYR A 61 -2.19 16.42 12.10
CA TYR A 61 -1.07 15.52 11.82
C TYR A 61 -0.73 15.62 10.33
N ARG A 62 0.55 15.84 9.99
CA ARG A 62 1.01 15.81 8.60
C ARG A 62 1.77 14.53 8.33
N TYR A 63 1.32 13.76 7.34
CA TYR A 63 1.95 12.52 6.90
C TYR A 63 2.66 12.71 5.57
N GLU A 64 3.94 12.35 5.55
CA GLU A 64 4.76 12.34 4.34
C GLU A 64 5.26 10.91 4.08
N LEU A 65 4.82 10.28 2.99
CA LEU A 65 5.25 8.95 2.59
C LEU A 65 6.71 9.01 2.10
N LEU A 66 7.59 8.23 2.75
CA LEU A 66 9.03 8.18 2.45
C LEU A 66 9.41 7.05 1.49
N GLY A 67 8.42 6.30 1.03
CA GLY A 67 8.57 5.17 0.10
C GLY A 67 7.61 4.05 0.48
N HIS A 68 7.63 2.96 -0.29
CA HIS A 68 6.85 1.76 0.03
C HIS A 68 7.46 0.50 -0.60
N SER A 69 7.14 -0.64 0.00
CA SER A 69 7.23 -1.96 -0.63
C SER A 69 5.88 -2.63 -0.47
N LEU A 70 5.21 -2.90 -1.60
CA LEU A 70 3.83 -3.42 -1.65
C LEU A 70 3.77 -4.82 -2.25
N SER A 71 4.91 -5.49 -2.41
CA SER A 71 4.97 -6.85 -2.92
C SER A 71 6.03 -7.67 -2.18
N GLY A 72 5.99 -8.97 -2.40
CA GLY A 72 6.85 -9.92 -1.70
C GLY A 72 6.37 -10.22 -0.28
N ASN A 73 7.31 -10.61 0.58
CA ASN A 73 6.99 -11.15 1.91
C ASN A 73 6.85 -10.08 3.00
N LEU A 74 7.07 -8.81 2.66
CA LEU A 74 7.10 -7.71 3.63
C LEU A 74 6.44 -6.47 3.02
N PHE A 75 5.32 -6.06 3.60
CA PHE A 75 4.62 -4.83 3.26
C PHE A 75 5.05 -3.73 4.22
N VAL A 76 5.70 -2.69 3.69
CA VAL A 76 6.25 -1.60 4.51
C VAL A 76 5.99 -0.25 3.84
N GLU A 77 5.44 0.67 4.62
CA GLU A 77 5.14 2.05 4.22
C GLU A 77 5.70 3.01 5.29
N PRO A 78 6.95 3.46 5.18
CA PRO A 78 7.53 4.43 6.11
C PRO A 78 6.94 5.83 5.91
N TYR A 79 6.64 6.49 7.02
CA TYR A 79 6.13 7.85 7.04
C TYR A 79 6.98 8.75 7.93
N LEU A 80 7.22 9.98 7.48
CA LEU A 80 7.53 11.08 8.36
C LEU A 80 6.21 11.67 8.85
N VAL A 81 6.01 11.60 10.16
CA VAL A 81 4.80 12.14 10.81
C VAL A 81 5.20 13.38 11.58
N THR A 82 4.60 14.51 11.22
CA THR A 82 4.78 15.78 11.93
C THR A 82 3.51 16.11 12.70
N LEU A 83 3.64 16.26 14.02
CA LEU A 83 2.58 16.78 14.87
C LEU A 83 2.57 18.31 14.75
N LEU A 84 1.49 18.88 14.23
CA LEU A 84 1.32 20.34 14.17
C LEU A 84 0.92 20.89 15.56
N PRO A 85 1.03 22.21 15.81
CA PRO A 85 0.85 22.78 17.14
C PRO A 85 -0.46 22.42 17.86
N ASP A 86 -1.54 22.22 17.11
CA ASP A 86 -2.87 21.92 17.64
C ASP A 86 -3.19 20.40 17.66
N ALA A 87 -2.21 19.56 17.37
CA ALA A 87 -2.33 18.10 17.35
C ALA A 87 -2.80 17.55 18.70
N LYS A 88 -3.93 16.84 18.68
CA LYS A 88 -4.47 16.14 19.85
C LYS A 88 -4.16 14.64 19.79
N PRO A 89 -4.02 13.96 20.93
CA PRO A 89 -3.90 12.51 20.95
C PRO A 89 -5.11 11.84 20.29
N TYR A 90 -4.86 10.84 19.45
CA TYR A 90 -5.89 10.06 18.79
C TYR A 90 -5.64 8.57 18.97
N VAL A 91 -6.52 7.94 19.75
CA VAL A 91 -6.30 6.59 20.28
C VAL A 91 -7.03 5.50 19.50
N THR A 92 -7.81 5.86 18.48
CA THR A 92 -8.60 4.91 17.69
C THR A 92 -7.89 4.44 16.43
N PHE A 93 -6.70 4.96 16.12
CA PHE A 93 -5.96 4.53 14.93
C PHE A 93 -5.21 3.22 15.18
N GLN A 94 -5.80 2.12 14.69
CA GLN A 94 -5.19 0.79 14.69
C GLN A 94 -5.13 0.26 13.27
N HIS A 95 -4.06 -0.46 12.94
CA HIS A 95 -3.96 -1.22 11.71
C HIS A 95 -3.35 -2.59 12.00
N PRO A 96 -3.68 -3.63 11.22
CA PRO A 96 -2.99 -4.90 11.31
C PRO A 96 -1.50 -4.74 10.99
N GLY A 97 -0.68 -5.60 11.57
CA GLY A 97 0.76 -5.65 11.30
C GLY A 97 1.63 -5.01 12.39
N LEU A 98 2.88 -4.72 12.03
CA LEU A 98 3.90 -4.18 12.92
C LEU A 98 4.12 -2.70 12.63
N LYS A 99 4.32 -1.89 13.68
CA LYS A 99 4.71 -0.49 13.57
C LYS A 99 6.06 -0.30 14.26
N LEU A 100 7.03 0.24 13.52
CA LEU A 100 8.29 0.74 14.08
C LEU A 100 8.19 2.26 14.18
N LEU A 101 8.52 2.79 15.35
CA LEU A 101 8.56 4.23 15.59
C LEU A 101 10.00 4.66 15.86
N TYR A 102 10.44 5.67 15.13
CA TYR A 102 11.70 6.36 15.39
C TYR A 102 11.40 7.83 15.65
N PHE A 103 11.75 8.29 16.85
CA PHE A 103 11.45 9.66 17.27
C PHE A 103 12.58 10.59 16.86
N LEU A 104 12.23 11.61 16.08
CA LEU A 104 13.11 12.72 15.71
C LEU A 104 13.21 13.74 16.87
N PRO A 105 14.18 14.68 16.83
CA PRO A 105 14.33 15.69 17.88
C PRO A 105 13.02 16.39 18.24
N GLY A 106 12.73 16.46 19.53
CA GLY A 106 11.48 16.97 20.08
C GLY A 106 11.09 16.21 21.35
N GLU A 107 9.85 16.39 21.78
CA GLU A 107 9.29 15.70 22.94
C GLU A 107 7.93 15.10 22.58
N VAL A 108 7.70 13.85 22.97
CA VAL A 108 6.43 13.15 22.76
C VAL A 108 6.21 12.12 23.86
N SER A 109 4.97 12.01 24.31
CA SER A 109 4.54 10.91 25.18
C SER A 109 3.88 9.83 24.33
N TYR A 110 4.44 8.63 24.33
CA TYR A 110 3.91 7.47 23.61
C TYR A 110 3.45 6.40 24.61
N ARG A 111 2.24 5.87 24.42
CA ARG A 111 1.63 4.85 25.27
C ARG A 111 0.91 3.80 24.44
#